data_AF-A0A2B7ZE10-F1
#
_entry.id   AF-A0A2B7ZE10-F1
#
_cell.length_a   1.000
_cell.length_b   1.000
_cell.length_c   1.000
_cell.angle_alpha   90.00
_cell.angle_beta   90.00
_cell.angle_gamma   90.00
#
_symmetry.space_group_name_H-M   'P 1'
#
loop_
_entity.id
_entity.type
_entity.pdbx_description
1 polymer ?
#
loop_
_entity_poly.entity_id
_entity_poly.type
_entity_poly.pdbx_seq_one_letter_code
_entity_poly.pdbx_strand_id
1 'polypeptide(L)'
;MTPAIPQLPTELWARIASFADQKSRKNLRLTCRGCSKFAARELFREVRLTACDPSCMRLEQIRAHEQSKLCVNKINLGLRGWSPDLLGERLSLLQDWQIEADEDPILPGRFIKLVESLKMFPNLRDVNVRFDPNCTLENNYDDPPQDIEFRASMMKLLLSSLTSLPQLPSALGLQNYQNINLEDTEAASMLKQVLGNLQSLRLGILNESCEGNGEYDLTYEQAHIFSRELPSVWLQPASSTLRHLTLYSTLYLGFYPKLDLRDIHFPNLQSLSLGNYAFVHDTQLDWILSHGPTLQSLYMDDCAILYEVGIYDKDNCYLSALTEMHPNPEQTQSSGVKYRATYSKRWHDYFRAFQEGLPQLRHFQFGTSPSWWDDGGIPFEMEVEIKMALSGRELYLVFCDGYGPSPYMDQWADDDIVPYPECKEEDMDALEALLKKTGQSVDREDALNRY
;
A
#
# COMPACT_ATOMS: atom_id res chain seq x y z
N MET A 1 -38.33 22.65 -34.42
CA MET A 1 -37.76 21.29 -34.30
C MET A 1 -36.74 21.33 -33.18
N THR A 2 -37.07 20.74 -32.03
CA THR A 2 -36.08 20.52 -30.96
C THR A 2 -35.07 19.50 -31.48
N PRO A 3 -33.75 19.78 -31.45
CA PRO A 3 -32.77 18.80 -31.89
C PRO A 3 -32.88 17.61 -30.94
N ALA A 4 -33.28 16.45 -31.48
CA ALA A 4 -33.25 15.22 -30.73
C ALA A 4 -31.79 14.99 -30.32
N ILE A 5 -31.53 14.93 -29.01
CA ILE A 5 -30.20 14.58 -28.50
C ILE A 5 -29.81 13.28 -29.22
N PRO A 6 -28.69 13.25 -29.97
CA PRO A 6 -28.29 12.06 -30.71
C PRO A 6 -28.26 10.89 -29.73
N GLN A 7 -28.94 9.80 -30.08
CA GLN A 7 -28.95 8.59 -29.27
C GLN A 7 -27.54 7.99 -29.30
N LEU A 8 -26.69 8.47 -28.39
CA LEU A 8 -25.37 7.89 -28.17
C LEU A 8 -25.56 6.43 -27.71
N PRO A 9 -24.75 5.49 -28.22
CA PRO A 9 -24.67 4.13 -27.72
C PRO A 9 -24.46 4.08 -26.20
N THR A 10 -24.98 3.04 -25.57
CA THR A 10 -24.92 2.83 -24.11
C THR A 10 -23.49 2.82 -23.57
N GLU A 11 -22.54 2.33 -24.37
CA GLU A 11 -21.11 2.25 -24.06
C GLU A 11 -20.51 3.65 -23.96
N LEU A 12 -20.92 4.58 -24.85
CA LEU A 12 -20.45 5.97 -24.81
C LEU A 12 -21.05 6.70 -23.61
N TRP A 13 -22.30 6.46 -23.26
CA TRP A 13 -22.89 7.03 -22.04
C TRP A 13 -22.20 6.54 -20.77
N ALA A 14 -21.89 5.25 -20.69
CA ALA A 14 -21.13 4.68 -19.58
C ALA A 14 -19.74 5.33 -19.46
N ARG A 15 -19.05 5.50 -20.60
CA ARG A 15 -17.74 6.15 -20.64
C ARG A 15 -17.79 7.63 -20.25
N ILE A 16 -18.78 8.39 -20.74
CA ILE A 16 -18.98 9.78 -20.32
C ILE A 16 -19.20 9.87 -18.80
N ALA A 17 -20.06 9.00 -18.25
CA ALA A 17 -20.33 8.98 -16.82
C ALA A 17 -19.08 8.63 -15.99
N SER A 18 -18.23 7.70 -16.46
CA SER A 18 -17.02 7.29 -15.75
C SER A 18 -15.97 8.40 -15.67
N PHE A 19 -15.84 9.24 -16.71
CA PHE A 19 -14.91 10.37 -16.72
C PHE A 19 -15.47 11.65 -16.10
N ALA A 20 -16.79 11.76 -15.88
CA ALA A 20 -17.39 12.93 -15.25
C ALA A 20 -17.05 12.99 -13.76
N ASP A 21 -16.82 14.20 -13.24
CA ASP A 21 -16.67 14.45 -11.80
C ASP A 21 -17.99 14.20 -11.03
N GLN A 22 -17.93 14.17 -9.70
CA GLN A 22 -19.10 13.87 -8.87
C GLN A 22 -20.26 14.87 -9.05
N LYS A 23 -19.98 16.18 -9.20
CA LYS A 23 -21.00 17.23 -9.42
C LYS A 23 -21.63 17.04 -10.80
N SER A 24 -20.82 16.77 -11.81
CA SER A 24 -21.26 16.48 -13.17
C SER A 24 -22.10 15.20 -13.22
N ARG A 25 -21.73 14.12 -12.51
CA ARG A 25 -22.55 12.90 -12.38
C ARG A 25 -23.92 13.17 -11.75
N LYS A 26 -23.98 13.99 -10.69
CA LYS A 26 -25.25 14.40 -10.06
C LYS A 26 -26.16 15.12 -11.06
N ASN A 27 -25.60 16.04 -11.86
CA ASN A 27 -26.34 16.77 -12.87
C ASN A 27 -26.77 15.88 -14.04
N LEU A 28 -25.87 15.04 -14.56
CA LEU A 28 -26.15 14.06 -15.62
C LEU A 28 -27.32 13.16 -15.24
N ARG A 29 -27.41 12.79 -13.95
CA ARG A 29 -28.49 11.95 -13.44
C ARG A 29 -29.89 12.56 -13.63
N LEU A 30 -29.98 13.89 -13.72
CA LEU A 30 -31.22 14.65 -13.85
C LEU A 30 -31.57 14.99 -15.31
N THR A 31 -30.72 14.66 -16.29
CA THR A 31 -30.90 15.06 -17.69
C THR A 31 -31.90 14.19 -18.45
N CYS A 32 -31.71 12.87 -18.45
CA CYS A 32 -32.61 11.90 -19.10
C CYS A 32 -32.49 10.52 -18.43
N ARG A 33 -33.43 9.61 -18.70
CA ARG A 33 -33.41 8.25 -18.13
C ARG A 33 -32.13 7.45 -18.48
N GLY A 34 -31.62 7.61 -19.70
CA GLY A 34 -30.39 6.96 -20.16
C GLY A 34 -29.18 7.41 -19.35
N CYS A 35 -28.94 8.72 -19.30
CA CYS A 35 -27.88 9.31 -18.47
C CYS A 35 -28.06 8.98 -17.00
N SER A 36 -29.30 8.98 -16.50
CA SER A 36 -29.62 8.67 -15.11
C SER A 36 -29.11 7.30 -14.67
N LYS A 37 -29.31 6.27 -15.51
CA LYS A 37 -28.84 4.92 -15.23
C LYS A 37 -27.31 4.85 -15.06
N PHE A 38 -26.55 5.41 -16.00
CA PHE A 38 -25.09 5.33 -15.99
C PHE A 38 -24.47 6.26 -14.94
N ALA A 39 -25.00 7.48 -14.80
CA ALA A 39 -24.52 8.42 -13.81
C ALA A 39 -24.83 7.95 -12.38
N ALA A 40 -26.00 7.33 -12.14
CA ALA A 40 -26.31 6.73 -10.84
C ALA A 40 -25.37 5.56 -10.53
N ARG A 41 -25.09 4.69 -11.52
CA ARG A 41 -24.13 3.60 -11.36
C ARG A 41 -22.78 4.11 -10.90
N GLU A 42 -22.19 5.08 -11.59
CA GLU A 42 -20.88 5.64 -11.23
C GLU A 42 -20.89 6.51 -9.96
N LEU A 43 -22.05 7.05 -9.55
CA LEU A 43 -22.17 7.84 -8.33
C LEU A 43 -22.26 6.97 -7.07
N PHE A 44 -22.90 5.80 -7.18
CA PHE A 44 -23.09 4.87 -6.07
C PHE A 44 -22.16 3.65 -6.13
N ARG A 45 -21.29 3.59 -7.14
CA ARG A 45 -20.31 2.50 -7.32
C ARG A 45 -19.43 2.33 -6.09
N GLU A 46 -18.93 3.45 -5.59
CA GLU A 46 -18.01 3.52 -4.46
C GLU A 46 -18.66 4.30 -3.31
N VAL A 47 -18.64 3.72 -2.12
CA VAL A 47 -19.19 4.35 -0.91
C VAL A 47 -18.12 4.44 0.16
N ARG A 48 -18.01 5.61 0.78
CA ARG A 48 -17.17 5.82 1.97
C ARG A 48 -18.04 5.70 3.21
N LEU A 49 -17.63 4.85 4.13
CA LEU A 49 -18.22 4.68 5.45
C LEU A 49 -17.18 5.06 6.50
N THR A 50 -17.43 6.12 7.26
CA THR A 50 -16.64 6.47 8.44
C THR A 50 -17.44 6.16 9.70
N ALA A 51 -16.76 6.05 10.84
CA ALA A 51 -17.40 5.82 12.15
C ALA A 51 -18.34 6.97 12.58
N CYS A 52 -18.39 8.10 11.86
CA CYS A 52 -19.31 9.18 12.18
C CYS A 52 -20.76 8.91 11.72
N ASP A 53 -21.71 9.39 12.52
CA ASP A 53 -23.15 9.23 12.30
C ASP A 53 -23.67 9.68 10.92
N PRO A 54 -23.27 10.86 10.40
CA PRO A 54 -23.73 11.29 9.08
C PRO A 54 -23.34 10.34 7.94
N SER A 55 -22.18 9.67 8.07
CA SER A 55 -21.75 8.68 7.10
C SER A 55 -22.59 7.40 7.20
N CYS A 56 -22.88 6.95 8.42
CA CYS A 56 -23.73 5.79 8.67
C CYS A 56 -25.16 6.00 8.12
N MET A 57 -25.77 7.17 8.38
CA MET A 57 -27.08 7.55 7.82
C MET A 57 -27.11 7.47 6.30
N ARG A 58 -26.04 7.94 5.65
CA ARG A 58 -25.95 7.93 4.18
C ARG A 58 -25.93 6.51 3.62
N LEU A 59 -25.16 5.60 4.25
CA LEU A 59 -25.11 4.21 3.79
C LEU A 59 -26.46 3.51 3.98
N GLU A 60 -27.16 3.78 5.08
CA GLU A 60 -28.52 3.27 5.31
C GLU A 60 -29.52 3.76 4.26
N GLN A 61 -29.44 5.02 3.85
CA GLN A 61 -30.26 5.56 2.76
C GLN A 61 -29.96 4.90 1.42
N ILE A 62 -28.68 4.63 1.12
CA ILE A 62 -28.27 3.92 -0.10
C ILE A 62 -28.85 2.50 -0.10
N ARG A 63 -28.69 1.81 1.03
CA ARG A 63 -29.22 0.46 1.31
C ARG A 63 -30.74 0.38 1.18
N ALA A 64 -31.48 1.41 1.59
CA ALA A 64 -32.94 1.45 1.47
C ALA A 64 -33.44 1.55 0.01
N HIS A 65 -32.58 1.94 -0.94
CA HIS A 65 -32.92 2.04 -2.34
C HIS A 65 -32.43 0.83 -3.16
N GLU A 66 -33.38 0.03 -3.67
CA GLU A 66 -33.14 -1.19 -4.45
C GLU A 66 -32.17 -1.02 -5.63
N GLN A 67 -32.21 0.12 -6.34
CA GLN A 67 -31.32 0.36 -7.48
C GLN A 67 -29.92 0.79 -7.05
N SER A 68 -29.82 1.56 -5.96
CA SER A 68 -28.54 2.09 -5.46
C SER A 68 -27.69 0.98 -4.86
N LYS A 69 -28.29 0.07 -4.07
CA LYS A 69 -27.59 -1.07 -3.47
C LYS A 69 -26.94 -1.99 -4.52
N LEU A 70 -27.54 -2.11 -5.70
CA LEU A 70 -27.00 -2.92 -6.81
C LEU A 70 -25.81 -2.25 -7.50
N CYS A 71 -25.65 -0.93 -7.33
CA CYS A 71 -24.54 -0.20 -7.94
C CYS A 71 -23.27 -0.29 -7.10
N VAL A 72 -23.39 -0.43 -5.78
CA VAL A 72 -22.25 -0.50 -4.86
C VAL A 72 -21.41 -1.73 -5.16
N ASN A 73 -20.17 -1.51 -5.57
CA ASN A 73 -19.17 -2.58 -5.76
C ASN A 73 -17.89 -2.37 -4.94
N LYS A 74 -17.71 -1.16 -4.37
CA LYS A 74 -16.57 -0.79 -3.56
C LYS A 74 -17.00 -0.06 -2.30
N ILE A 75 -16.43 -0.46 -1.15
CA ILE A 75 -16.62 0.23 0.12
C ILE A 75 -15.27 0.61 0.71
N ASN A 76 -15.12 1.87 1.09
CA ASN A 76 -13.96 2.36 1.83
C ASN A 76 -14.37 2.66 3.27
N LEU A 77 -13.83 1.90 4.21
CA LEU A 77 -13.95 2.10 5.64
C LEU A 77 -12.89 3.09 6.08
N GLY A 78 -13.30 4.31 6.48
CA GLY A 78 -12.40 5.36 6.93
C GLY A 78 -12.42 5.51 8.43
N LEU A 79 -11.32 5.13 9.10
CA LEU A 79 -11.17 5.17 10.55
C LEU A 79 -10.19 6.24 11.01
N ARG A 80 -9.44 6.89 10.12
CA ARG A 80 -8.51 7.97 10.48
C ARG A 80 -9.16 9.01 11.41
N GLY A 81 -8.46 9.35 12.49
CA GLY A 81 -8.89 10.29 13.53
C GLY A 81 -9.98 9.76 14.48
N TRP A 82 -10.37 8.49 14.35
CA TRP A 82 -11.27 7.85 15.30
C TRP A 82 -10.49 7.28 16.48
N SER A 83 -10.93 7.58 17.70
CA SER A 83 -10.51 6.95 18.96
C SER A 83 -11.74 6.45 19.74
N PRO A 84 -11.64 5.32 20.47
CA PRO A 84 -12.65 4.89 21.45
C PRO A 84 -13.06 5.99 22.44
N ASP A 85 -12.14 6.88 22.85
CA ASP A 85 -12.41 7.97 23.81
C ASP A 85 -13.55 8.90 23.35
N LEU A 86 -13.72 9.04 22.04
CA LEU A 86 -14.79 9.85 21.44
C LEU A 86 -16.19 9.32 21.79
N LEU A 87 -16.33 8.05 22.18
CA LEU A 87 -17.60 7.47 22.61
C LEU A 87 -18.00 7.95 24.01
N GLY A 88 -17.03 8.18 24.91
CA GLY A 88 -17.27 8.80 26.20
C GLY A 88 -17.81 10.23 26.07
N GLU A 89 -17.30 10.98 25.09
CA GLU A 89 -17.80 12.33 24.76
C GLU A 89 -19.13 12.32 24.00
N ARG A 90 -19.45 11.22 23.31
CA ARG A 90 -20.58 11.12 22.37
C ARG A 90 -21.41 9.87 22.62
N LEU A 91 -21.97 9.76 23.82
CA LEU A 91 -22.85 8.67 24.24
C LEU A 91 -24.03 8.43 23.28
N SER A 92 -24.44 9.43 22.50
CA SER A 92 -25.48 9.29 21.46
C SER A 92 -25.12 8.33 20.31
N LEU A 93 -23.84 7.98 20.15
CA LEU A 93 -23.35 7.04 19.14
C LEU A 93 -23.46 5.57 19.59
N LEU A 94 -23.66 5.36 20.90
CA LEU A 94 -23.84 4.05 21.47
C LEU A 94 -25.24 3.50 21.17
N GLN A 95 -25.33 2.18 21.18
CA GLN A 95 -26.59 1.45 21.10
C GLN A 95 -26.87 0.80 22.46
N ASP A 96 -28.14 0.51 22.77
CA ASP A 96 -28.55 -0.04 24.08
C ASP A 96 -27.72 -1.27 24.48
N TRP A 97 -27.47 -2.19 23.54
CA TRP A 97 -26.66 -3.40 23.76
C TRP A 97 -25.17 -3.13 24.06
N GLN A 98 -24.65 -1.95 23.71
CA GLN A 98 -23.29 -1.54 24.06
C GLN A 98 -23.23 -0.84 25.42
N ILE A 99 -24.32 -0.20 25.86
CA ILE A 99 -24.40 0.43 27.17
C ILE A 99 -24.44 -0.64 28.28
N GLU A 100 -25.00 -1.81 27.97
CA GLU A 100 -25.11 -2.95 28.87
C GLU A 100 -23.95 -3.95 28.75
N ALA A 101 -22.93 -3.66 27.92
CA ALA A 101 -21.81 -4.56 27.70
C ALA A 101 -20.81 -4.51 28.88
N ASP A 102 -20.16 -5.65 29.14
CA ASP A 102 -19.12 -5.76 30.19
C ASP A 102 -17.81 -5.06 29.79
N GLU A 103 -17.60 -4.83 28.49
CA GLU A 103 -16.42 -4.19 27.92
C GLU A 103 -16.78 -2.88 27.23
N ASP A 104 -15.90 -1.88 27.35
CA ASP A 104 -16.10 -0.58 26.71
C ASP A 104 -16.08 -0.73 25.17
N PRO A 105 -17.08 -0.21 24.46
CA PRO A 105 -17.16 -0.34 23.02
C PRO A 105 -16.06 0.47 22.34
N ILE A 106 -15.34 -0.13 21.39
CA ILE A 106 -14.30 0.57 20.61
C ILE A 106 -14.83 1.33 19.39
N LEU A 107 -16.05 1.00 18.94
CA LEU A 107 -16.70 1.55 17.75
C LEU A 107 -18.18 1.85 17.99
N PRO A 108 -18.78 2.81 17.26
CA PRO A 108 -20.21 3.08 17.34
C PRO A 108 -21.03 1.88 16.88
N GLY A 109 -22.05 1.50 17.64
CA GLY A 109 -22.83 0.30 17.34
C GLY A 109 -23.57 0.39 16.00
N ARG A 110 -23.89 1.60 15.54
CA ARG A 110 -24.44 1.82 14.20
C ARG A 110 -23.43 1.49 13.10
N PHE A 111 -22.16 1.87 13.29
CA PHE A 111 -21.09 1.54 12.36
C PHE A 111 -20.87 0.02 12.33
N ILE A 112 -20.79 -0.63 13.50
CA ILE A 112 -20.66 -2.09 13.63
C ILE A 112 -21.77 -2.80 12.83
N LYS A 113 -23.04 -2.47 13.10
CA LYS A 113 -24.19 -3.05 12.38
C LYS A 113 -24.12 -2.87 10.86
N LEU A 114 -23.57 -1.76 10.39
CA LEU A 114 -23.40 -1.52 8.95
C LEU A 114 -22.28 -2.38 8.35
N VAL A 115 -21.17 -2.54 9.07
CA VAL A 115 -20.10 -3.45 8.65
C VAL A 115 -20.60 -4.91 8.69
N GLU A 116 -21.33 -5.34 9.70
CA GLU A 116 -21.91 -6.70 9.74
C GLU A 116 -22.92 -6.97 8.61
N SER A 117 -23.52 -5.91 8.05
CA SER A 117 -24.55 -6.02 7.02
C SER A 117 -24.05 -5.82 5.59
N LEU A 118 -22.73 -5.80 5.34
CA LEU A 118 -22.16 -5.62 3.99
C LEU A 118 -22.69 -6.61 2.95
N LYS A 119 -23.11 -7.82 3.36
CA LYS A 119 -23.76 -8.83 2.51
C LYS A 119 -25.01 -8.35 1.76
N MET A 120 -25.56 -7.21 2.16
CA MET A 120 -26.69 -6.57 1.49
C MET A 120 -26.33 -5.89 0.16
N PHE A 121 -25.04 -5.71 -0.13
CA PHE A 121 -24.54 -5.20 -1.40
C PHE A 121 -24.10 -6.39 -2.27
N PRO A 122 -24.98 -6.94 -3.13
CA PRO A 122 -24.73 -8.21 -3.82
C PRO A 122 -23.60 -8.13 -4.85
N ASN A 123 -23.17 -6.93 -5.23
CA ASN A 123 -22.09 -6.70 -6.20
C ASN A 123 -20.81 -6.17 -5.54
N LEU A 124 -20.74 -6.17 -4.20
CA LEU A 124 -19.54 -5.76 -3.46
C LEU A 124 -18.37 -6.70 -3.78
N ARG A 125 -17.24 -6.12 -4.17
CA ARG A 125 -16.04 -6.85 -4.62
C ARG A 125 -14.74 -6.23 -4.13
N ASP A 126 -14.73 -4.92 -3.95
CA ASP A 126 -13.61 -4.15 -3.40
C ASP A 126 -13.97 -3.69 -1.99
N VAL A 127 -13.11 -3.99 -1.02
CA VAL A 127 -13.22 -3.41 0.32
C VAL A 127 -11.87 -2.85 0.74
N ASN A 128 -11.87 -1.58 1.11
CA ASN A 128 -10.69 -0.87 1.58
C ASN A 128 -10.89 -0.42 3.01
N VAL A 129 -9.81 -0.46 3.81
CA VAL A 129 -9.78 0.06 5.17
C VAL A 129 -8.65 1.05 5.28
N ARG A 130 -8.95 2.21 5.85
CA ARG A 130 -7.96 3.23 6.20
C ARG A 130 -7.93 3.40 7.70
N PHE A 131 -6.87 2.88 8.31
CA PHE A 131 -6.56 3.13 9.71
C PHE A 131 -5.92 4.51 9.89
N ASP A 132 -5.80 4.92 11.14
CA ASP A 132 -5.02 6.10 11.51
C ASP A 132 -3.55 5.92 11.09
N PRO A 133 -2.88 6.97 10.59
CA PRO A 133 -1.46 6.90 10.24
C PRO A 133 -0.55 6.83 11.46
N ASN A 134 -1.05 7.04 12.68
CA ASN A 134 -0.27 6.90 13.91
C ASN A 134 -0.53 5.54 14.56
N CYS A 135 0.54 4.90 15.03
CA CYS A 135 0.48 3.69 15.85
C CYS A 135 1.66 3.65 16.81
N THR A 136 1.49 2.94 17.92
CA THR A 136 2.54 2.62 18.89
C THR A 136 2.45 1.14 19.24
N LEU A 137 3.56 0.53 19.63
CA LEU A 137 3.60 -0.84 20.16
C LEU A 137 3.55 -0.85 21.68
N GLU A 138 4.04 0.21 22.32
CA GLU A 138 4.00 0.41 23.77
C GLU A 138 3.04 1.55 24.13
N ASN A 139 2.32 1.40 25.25
CA ASN A 139 1.49 2.47 25.80
C ASN A 139 2.42 3.57 26.35
N ASN A 140 2.59 4.63 25.56
CA ASN A 140 3.43 5.78 25.88
C ASN A 140 2.55 6.98 26.28
N TYR A 141 3.16 8.10 26.67
CA TYR A 141 2.41 9.27 27.13
C TYR A 141 1.49 9.91 26.06
N ASP A 142 1.77 9.66 24.78
CA ASP A 142 0.94 10.09 23.64
C ASP A 142 0.32 8.85 22.97
N ASP A 143 -0.72 8.29 23.59
CA ASP A 143 -1.42 7.12 23.04
C ASP A 143 -2.04 7.48 21.67
N PRO A 144 -1.72 6.71 20.62
CA PRO A 144 -2.31 6.94 19.31
C PRO A 144 -3.83 6.72 19.39
N PRO A 145 -4.62 7.32 18.49
CA PRO A 145 -6.06 7.13 18.50
C PRO A 145 -6.52 5.66 18.36
N GLN A 146 -5.63 4.78 17.86
CA GLN A 146 -5.92 3.39 17.52
C GLN A 146 -4.77 2.48 17.96
N ASP A 147 -4.95 1.87 19.13
CA ASP A 147 -4.06 0.85 19.66
C ASP A 147 -4.16 -0.50 18.90
N ILE A 148 -3.36 -1.46 19.35
CA ILE A 148 -3.28 -2.80 18.77
C ILE A 148 -4.63 -3.54 18.89
N GLU A 149 -5.30 -3.42 20.03
CA GLU A 149 -6.56 -4.11 20.31
C GLU A 149 -7.71 -3.60 19.43
N PHE A 150 -7.79 -2.28 19.25
CA PHE A 150 -8.72 -1.62 18.32
C PHE A 150 -8.52 -2.16 16.90
N ARG A 151 -7.27 -2.16 16.42
CA ARG A 151 -6.93 -2.59 15.05
C ARG A 151 -7.27 -4.07 14.85
N ALA A 152 -6.92 -4.93 15.80
CA ALA A 152 -7.24 -6.36 15.77
C ALA A 152 -8.76 -6.63 15.78
N SER A 153 -9.50 -5.94 16.65
CA SER A 153 -10.96 -6.07 16.77
C SER A 153 -11.69 -5.59 15.53
N MET A 154 -11.26 -4.47 14.93
CA MET A 154 -11.79 -4.00 13.66
C MET A 154 -11.49 -4.98 12.52
N MET A 155 -10.28 -5.56 12.48
CA MET A 155 -9.95 -6.59 11.49
C MET A 155 -10.81 -7.84 11.67
N LYS A 156 -11.06 -8.30 12.90
CA LYS A 156 -11.95 -9.43 13.18
C LYS A 156 -13.39 -9.15 12.70
N LEU A 157 -13.92 -7.97 13.02
CA LEU A 157 -15.24 -7.52 12.55
C LEU A 157 -15.33 -7.50 11.01
N LEU A 158 -14.32 -6.93 10.36
CA LEU A 158 -14.25 -6.87 8.90
C LEU A 158 -14.23 -8.28 8.29
N LEU A 159 -13.31 -9.13 8.74
CA LEU A 159 -13.13 -10.47 8.19
C LEU A 159 -14.37 -11.34 8.38
N SER A 160 -15.04 -11.24 9.53
CA SER A 160 -16.33 -11.89 9.77
C SER A 160 -17.39 -11.43 8.77
N SER A 161 -17.46 -10.11 8.52
CA SER A 161 -18.38 -9.57 7.52
C SER A 161 -18.07 -10.06 6.11
N LEU A 162 -16.80 -10.02 5.69
CA LEU A 162 -16.36 -10.41 4.35
C LEU A 162 -16.60 -11.89 4.07
N THR A 163 -16.37 -12.76 5.06
CA THR A 163 -16.61 -14.20 4.93
C THR A 163 -18.11 -14.54 4.91
N SER A 164 -18.97 -13.65 5.42
CA SER A 164 -20.43 -13.79 5.35
C SER A 164 -21.05 -13.38 4.00
N LEU A 165 -20.24 -12.79 3.09
CA LEU A 165 -20.72 -12.36 1.78
C LEU A 165 -21.12 -13.55 0.89
N PRO A 166 -22.15 -13.41 0.04
CA PRO A 166 -22.51 -14.47 -0.92
C PRO A 166 -21.39 -14.82 -1.89
N GLN A 167 -20.52 -13.85 -2.18
CA GLN A 167 -19.30 -14.01 -2.95
C GLN A 167 -18.19 -13.29 -2.19
N LEU A 168 -17.06 -13.98 -1.98
CA LEU A 168 -15.89 -13.35 -1.36
C LEU A 168 -15.42 -12.17 -2.22
N PRO A 169 -14.86 -11.13 -1.59
CA PRO A 169 -14.35 -9.98 -2.31
C PRO A 169 -13.21 -10.43 -3.25
N SER A 170 -13.10 -9.77 -4.39
CA SER A 170 -11.96 -9.97 -5.31
C SER A 170 -10.80 -9.05 -4.99
N ALA A 171 -11.00 -8.07 -4.10
CA ALA A 171 -9.99 -7.07 -3.82
C ALA A 171 -10.09 -6.56 -2.39
N LEU A 172 -8.93 -6.47 -1.74
CA LEU A 172 -8.76 -5.97 -0.39
C LEU A 172 -7.63 -4.94 -0.38
N GLY A 173 -7.90 -3.79 0.20
CA GLY A 173 -6.88 -2.78 0.43
C GLY A 173 -6.83 -2.36 1.90
N LEU A 174 -5.65 -2.39 2.49
CA LEU A 174 -5.41 -1.96 3.86
C LEU A 174 -4.39 -0.82 3.82
N GLN A 175 -4.84 0.39 4.17
CA GLN A 175 -4.01 1.57 4.28
C GLN A 175 -3.67 1.82 5.74
N ASN A 176 -2.39 2.08 6.01
CA ASN A 176 -1.83 2.29 7.34
C ASN A 176 -2.06 1.07 8.26
N TYR A 177 -1.98 -0.14 7.72
CA TYR A 177 -2.10 -1.38 8.50
C TYR A 177 -0.85 -1.56 9.36
N GLN A 178 -1.02 -1.58 10.68
CA GLN A 178 0.12 -1.77 11.59
C GLN A 178 0.77 -3.13 11.33
N ASN A 179 2.09 -3.19 11.36
CA ASN A 179 2.95 -4.37 11.11
C ASN A 179 2.80 -5.50 12.16
N ILE A 180 1.58 -5.91 12.47
CA ILE A 180 1.23 -6.96 13.42
C ILE A 180 0.30 -7.95 12.73
N ASN A 181 0.64 -9.23 12.80
CA ASN A 181 -0.21 -10.31 12.30
C ASN A 181 -1.32 -10.65 13.31
N LEU A 182 -2.45 -11.15 12.81
CA LEU A 182 -3.55 -11.58 13.67
C LEU A 182 -3.17 -12.87 14.41
N GLU A 183 -3.14 -12.82 15.74
CA GLU A 183 -2.84 -13.98 16.59
C GLU A 183 -4.08 -14.87 16.82
N ASP A 184 -5.28 -14.28 16.78
CA ASP A 184 -6.54 -15.01 16.92
C ASP A 184 -6.71 -16.02 15.77
N THR A 185 -6.82 -17.30 16.12
CA THR A 185 -6.86 -18.41 15.15
C THR A 185 -8.09 -18.35 14.23
N GLU A 186 -9.23 -17.86 14.73
CA GLU A 186 -10.45 -17.70 13.94
C GLU A 186 -10.27 -16.57 12.92
N ALA A 187 -9.76 -15.42 13.35
CA ALA A 187 -9.47 -14.27 12.50
C ALA A 187 -8.41 -14.60 11.45
N ALA A 188 -7.33 -15.31 11.82
CA ALA A 188 -6.32 -15.79 10.88
C ALA A 188 -6.90 -16.75 9.82
N SER A 189 -7.82 -17.64 10.22
CA SER A 189 -8.53 -18.53 9.30
C SER A 189 -9.41 -17.74 8.33
N MET A 190 -10.18 -16.76 8.82
CA MET A 190 -11.00 -15.89 7.98
C MET A 190 -10.14 -15.06 7.01
N LEU A 191 -9.00 -14.54 7.48
CA LEU A 191 -8.04 -13.82 6.63
C LEU A 191 -7.56 -14.71 5.49
N LYS A 192 -7.11 -15.93 5.78
CA LYS A 192 -6.67 -16.89 4.76
C LYS A 192 -7.75 -17.20 3.74
N GLN A 193 -9.01 -17.34 4.19
CA GLN A 193 -10.15 -17.56 3.29
C GLN A 193 -10.38 -16.36 2.35
N VAL A 194 -10.34 -15.13 2.88
CA VAL A 194 -10.49 -13.91 2.07
C VAL A 194 -9.34 -13.78 1.07
N LEU A 195 -8.09 -13.92 1.53
CA LEU A 195 -6.89 -13.82 0.70
C LEU A 195 -6.90 -14.81 -0.46
N GLY A 196 -7.37 -16.05 -0.24
CA GLY A 196 -7.45 -17.11 -1.24
C GLY A 196 -8.30 -16.80 -2.48
N ASN A 197 -9.16 -15.77 -2.42
CA ASN A 197 -10.00 -15.34 -3.54
C ASN A 197 -9.55 -14.04 -4.20
N LEU A 198 -8.55 -13.34 -3.63
CA LEU A 198 -8.18 -12.01 -4.09
C LEU A 198 -7.51 -12.04 -5.46
N GLN A 199 -7.93 -11.11 -6.31
CA GLN A 199 -7.26 -10.71 -7.54
C GLN A 199 -6.46 -9.41 -7.35
N SER A 200 -6.78 -8.61 -6.34
CA SER A 200 -6.05 -7.39 -5.99
C SER A 200 -5.80 -7.32 -4.49
N LEU A 201 -4.55 -7.15 -4.11
CA LEU A 201 -4.14 -6.94 -2.72
C LEU A 201 -3.31 -5.66 -2.64
N ARG A 202 -3.73 -4.72 -1.78
CA ARG A 202 -3.01 -3.48 -1.52
C ARG A 202 -2.69 -3.42 -0.03
N LEU A 203 -1.41 -3.47 0.32
CA LEU A 203 -0.95 -3.37 1.70
C LEU A 203 -0.07 -2.13 1.84
N GLY A 204 -0.56 -1.16 2.61
CA GLY A 204 0.24 -0.06 3.15
C GLY A 204 0.58 -0.38 4.60
N ILE A 205 1.81 -0.82 4.83
CA ILE A 205 2.32 -1.32 6.11
C ILE A 205 2.84 -0.13 6.92
N LEU A 206 2.18 0.12 8.05
CA LEU A 206 2.56 1.13 9.02
C LEU A 206 3.45 0.48 10.08
N ASN A 207 4.60 1.09 10.33
CA ASN A 207 5.51 0.73 11.41
C ASN A 207 5.45 1.81 12.48
N GLU A 208 5.71 1.44 13.74
CA GLU A 208 5.92 2.43 14.80
C GLU A 208 7.11 3.32 14.42
N SER A 209 6.97 4.62 14.71
CA SER A 209 8.01 5.60 14.47
C SER A 209 8.28 6.38 15.75
N CYS A 210 9.55 6.45 16.13
CA CYS A 210 10.04 7.26 17.22
C CYS A 210 10.38 8.65 16.67
N GLU A 211 9.41 9.58 16.77
CA GLU A 211 9.61 10.95 16.27
C GLU A 211 10.87 11.58 16.89
N GLY A 212 11.77 12.04 16.02
CA GLY A 212 13.05 12.64 16.42
C GLY A 212 14.19 11.65 16.66
N ASN A 213 13.94 10.33 16.68
CA ASN A 213 14.96 9.29 16.84
C ASN A 213 14.67 8.08 15.92
N GLY A 214 14.56 8.33 14.60
CA GLY A 214 14.14 7.32 13.61
C GLY A 214 15.09 6.11 13.49
N GLU A 215 16.29 6.17 14.06
CA GLU A 215 17.17 5.01 14.20
C GLU A 215 16.56 3.88 15.03
N TYR A 216 15.66 4.19 15.96
CA TYR A 216 14.99 3.20 16.79
C TYR A 216 13.86 2.47 16.04
N ASP A 217 13.35 3.02 14.94
CA ASP A 217 12.23 2.43 14.19
C ASP A 217 12.57 1.01 13.67
N LEU A 218 13.86 0.76 13.41
CA LEU A 218 14.35 -0.56 12.97
C LEU A 218 14.71 -1.50 14.12
N THR A 219 14.66 -1.04 15.38
CA THR A 219 14.94 -1.86 16.56
C THR A 219 13.70 -2.64 17.02
N TYR A 220 12.51 -2.25 16.58
CA TYR A 220 11.27 -2.96 16.88
C TYR A 220 11.19 -4.31 16.15
N GLU A 221 11.13 -5.38 16.93
CA GLU A 221 11.08 -6.77 16.44
C GLU A 221 9.85 -7.02 15.54
N GLN A 222 8.75 -6.33 15.77
CA GLN A 222 7.48 -6.50 15.04
C GLN A 222 7.64 -6.21 13.54
N ALA A 223 8.46 -5.21 13.16
CA ALA A 223 8.74 -4.93 11.77
C ALA A 223 9.46 -6.10 11.08
N HIS A 224 10.37 -6.76 11.79
CA HIS A 224 11.14 -7.91 11.31
C HIS A 224 10.28 -9.19 11.24
N ILE A 225 9.48 -9.46 12.28
CA ILE A 225 8.54 -10.58 12.31
C ILE A 225 7.54 -10.46 11.17
N PHE A 226 6.88 -9.30 11.06
CA PHE A 226 5.87 -9.07 10.04
C PHE A 226 6.44 -9.21 8.63
N SER A 227 7.61 -8.62 8.36
CA SER A 227 8.25 -8.69 7.04
C SER A 227 8.66 -10.12 6.66
N ARG A 228 9.11 -10.92 7.65
CA ARG A 228 9.47 -12.33 7.47
C ARG A 228 8.26 -13.22 7.21
N GLU A 229 7.13 -12.92 7.85
CA GLU A 229 5.88 -13.67 7.71
C GLU A 229 4.99 -13.18 6.55
N LEU A 230 5.24 -11.97 6.02
CA LEU A 230 4.47 -11.37 4.93
C LEU A 230 4.29 -12.33 3.74
N PRO A 231 5.34 -13.03 3.23
CA PRO A 231 5.17 -13.95 2.12
C PRO A 231 4.23 -15.12 2.43
N SER A 232 4.31 -15.73 3.61
CA SER A 232 3.55 -16.94 3.95
C SER A 232 2.13 -16.64 4.43
N VAL A 233 1.95 -15.57 5.20
CA VAL A 233 0.66 -15.20 5.80
C VAL A 233 -0.22 -14.45 4.81
N TRP A 234 0.34 -13.47 4.09
CA TRP A 234 -0.45 -12.55 3.26
C TRP A 234 -0.42 -12.89 1.78
N LEU A 235 0.75 -13.26 1.25
CA LEU A 235 0.94 -13.36 -0.18
C LEU A 235 0.67 -14.77 -0.73
N GLN A 236 1.19 -15.80 -0.07
CA GLN A 236 1.06 -17.19 -0.50
C GLN A 236 -0.41 -17.64 -0.66
N PRO A 237 -1.35 -17.28 0.24
CA PRO A 237 -2.75 -17.67 0.07
C PRO A 237 -3.37 -17.13 -1.22
N ALA A 238 -2.98 -15.94 -1.67
CA ALA A 238 -3.50 -15.31 -2.89
C ALA A 238 -2.70 -15.69 -4.16
N SER A 239 -1.60 -16.43 -4.04
CA SER A 239 -0.61 -16.62 -5.10
C SER A 239 -1.20 -17.02 -6.46
N SER A 240 -2.17 -17.94 -6.47
CA SER A 240 -2.76 -18.48 -7.70
C SER A 240 -3.73 -17.53 -8.43
N THR A 241 -4.35 -16.59 -7.71
CA THR A 241 -5.44 -15.73 -8.19
C THR A 241 -5.02 -14.27 -8.38
N LEU A 242 -3.96 -13.85 -7.68
CA LEU A 242 -3.53 -12.46 -7.63
C LEU A 242 -3.11 -11.93 -9.01
N ARG A 243 -3.61 -10.74 -9.33
CA ARG A 243 -3.33 -9.99 -10.56
C ARG A 243 -2.76 -8.60 -10.28
N HIS A 244 -3.07 -8.02 -9.13
CA HIS A 244 -2.58 -6.72 -8.71
C HIS A 244 -2.03 -6.82 -7.29
N LEU A 245 -0.79 -6.38 -7.12
CA LEU A 245 -0.12 -6.34 -5.82
C LEU A 245 0.49 -4.96 -5.60
N THR A 246 0.11 -4.32 -4.49
CA THR A 246 0.76 -3.11 -3.98
C THR A 246 1.33 -3.41 -2.61
N LEU A 247 2.65 -3.25 -2.45
CA LEU A 247 3.38 -3.40 -1.18
C LEU A 247 4.09 -2.10 -0.86
N TYR A 248 3.52 -1.32 0.04
CA TYR A 248 4.04 -0.04 0.48
C TYR A 248 4.33 -0.12 1.98
N SER A 249 5.32 0.63 2.45
CA SER A 249 5.70 0.65 3.86
C SER A 249 6.24 2.01 4.28
N THR A 250 6.06 2.37 5.55
CA THR A 250 6.73 3.56 6.12
C THR A 250 8.24 3.36 6.31
N LEU A 251 8.70 2.11 6.38
CA LEU A 251 10.13 1.74 6.36
C LEU A 251 10.55 1.19 5.00
N TYR A 252 11.83 1.34 4.65
CA TYR A 252 12.45 0.69 3.50
C TYR A 252 12.41 -0.84 3.63
N LEU A 253 11.40 -1.48 3.03
CA LEU A 253 11.29 -2.95 2.99
C LEU A 253 12.30 -3.53 2.00
N GLY A 254 12.61 -4.81 2.15
CA GLY A 254 13.46 -5.53 1.20
C GLY A 254 14.77 -5.90 1.86
N PHE A 255 15.54 -4.91 2.31
CA PHE A 255 16.81 -5.14 3.00
C PHE A 255 16.69 -5.32 4.52
N TYR A 256 16.29 -4.27 5.24
CA TYR A 256 16.21 -4.24 6.70
C TYR A 256 15.03 -3.33 7.15
N PRO A 257 13.84 -3.90 7.42
CA PRO A 257 13.59 -5.32 7.65
C PRO A 257 13.60 -6.16 6.35
N LYS A 258 14.07 -7.41 6.49
CA LYS A 258 14.14 -8.38 5.39
C LYS A 258 12.76 -8.72 4.83
N LEU A 259 12.61 -8.56 3.52
CA LEU A 259 11.49 -9.12 2.76
C LEU A 259 12.00 -10.00 1.62
N ASP A 260 11.95 -11.32 1.81
CA ASP A 260 12.38 -12.30 0.82
C ASP A 260 11.20 -12.91 0.07
N LEU A 261 11.15 -12.64 -1.24
CA LEU A 261 10.07 -13.08 -2.13
C LEU A 261 10.48 -14.22 -3.06
N ARG A 262 11.71 -14.75 -2.94
CA ARG A 262 12.24 -15.76 -3.90
C ARG A 262 11.40 -17.02 -4.00
N ASP A 263 10.76 -17.43 -2.91
CA ASP A 263 9.98 -18.66 -2.83
C ASP A 263 8.49 -18.48 -3.19
N ILE A 264 8.08 -17.28 -3.62
CA ILE A 264 6.70 -17.00 -4.05
C ILE A 264 6.65 -16.50 -5.49
N HIS A 265 5.69 -17.03 -6.25
CA HIS A 265 5.46 -16.64 -7.63
C HIS A 265 3.96 -16.43 -7.90
N PHE A 266 3.64 -15.41 -8.70
CA PHE A 266 2.28 -15.02 -9.03
C PHE A 266 2.00 -15.22 -10.53
N PRO A 267 1.51 -16.39 -10.97
CA PRO A 267 1.40 -16.72 -12.39
C PRO A 267 0.45 -15.83 -13.20
N ASN A 268 -0.39 -15.03 -12.54
CA ASN A 268 -1.37 -14.15 -13.16
C ASN A 268 -1.10 -12.65 -12.90
N LEU A 269 0.07 -12.30 -12.36
CA LEU A 269 0.37 -10.92 -11.96
C LEU A 269 0.43 -9.98 -13.17
N GLN A 270 -0.42 -8.98 -13.18
CA GLN A 270 -0.56 -7.97 -14.23
C GLN A 270 -0.06 -6.60 -13.76
N SER A 271 -0.14 -6.31 -12.47
CA SER A 271 0.31 -5.04 -11.89
C SER A 271 1.09 -5.30 -10.61
N LEU A 272 2.26 -4.69 -10.51
CA LEU A 272 3.08 -4.68 -9.31
C LEU A 272 3.44 -3.24 -8.94
N SER A 273 3.25 -2.90 -7.68
CA SER A 273 3.61 -1.60 -7.12
C SER A 273 4.42 -1.80 -5.85
N LEU A 274 5.61 -1.24 -5.82
CA LEU A 274 6.50 -1.25 -4.66
C LEU A 274 6.69 0.19 -4.19
N GLY A 275 6.45 0.43 -2.90
CA GLY A 275 6.57 1.73 -2.27
C GLY A 275 7.55 1.66 -1.12
N ASN A 276 8.58 2.51 -1.12
CA ASN A 276 9.63 2.51 -0.10
C ASN A 276 10.33 1.13 -0.02
N TYR A 277 10.80 0.64 -1.15
CA TYR A 277 11.46 -0.67 -1.26
C TYR A 277 12.94 -0.50 -1.60
N ALA A 278 13.80 -1.19 -0.85
CA ALA A 278 15.25 -1.15 -0.95
C ALA A 278 15.81 -2.40 -1.65
N PHE A 279 16.53 -2.16 -2.74
CA PHE A 279 17.20 -3.18 -3.54
C PHE A 279 18.68 -3.28 -3.18
N VAL A 280 19.16 -4.49 -2.91
CA VAL A 280 20.55 -4.77 -2.51
C VAL A 280 21.10 -6.05 -3.16
N HIS A 281 20.28 -6.78 -3.90
CA HIS A 281 20.66 -8.06 -4.50
C HIS A 281 19.90 -8.38 -5.79
N ASP A 282 20.57 -9.11 -6.70
CA ASP A 282 20.06 -9.48 -8.02
C ASP A 282 18.76 -10.28 -7.96
N THR A 283 18.59 -11.11 -6.93
CA THR A 283 17.40 -11.95 -6.78
C THR A 283 16.11 -11.15 -6.60
N GLN A 284 16.19 -9.91 -6.09
CA GLN A 284 15.03 -9.02 -6.00
C GLN A 284 14.59 -8.55 -7.41
N LEU A 285 15.55 -8.26 -8.28
CA LEU A 285 15.29 -7.94 -9.68
C LEU A 285 14.78 -9.18 -10.44
N ASP A 286 15.45 -10.32 -10.28
CA ASP A 286 15.06 -11.58 -10.94
C ASP A 286 13.63 -12.00 -10.57
N TRP A 287 13.23 -11.78 -9.32
CA TRP A 287 11.87 -12.03 -8.89
C TRP A 287 10.85 -11.19 -9.66
N ILE A 288 11.10 -9.89 -9.86
CA ILE A 288 10.24 -9.03 -10.69
C ILE A 288 10.18 -9.55 -12.12
N LEU A 289 11.35 -9.84 -12.71
CA LEU A 289 11.47 -10.32 -14.09
C LEU A 289 10.81 -11.68 -14.32
N SER A 290 10.72 -12.53 -13.28
CA SER A 290 10.03 -13.82 -13.37
C SER A 290 8.55 -13.69 -13.77
N HIS A 291 7.95 -12.52 -13.57
CA HIS A 291 6.56 -12.20 -13.93
C HIS A 291 6.41 -11.60 -15.34
N GLY A 292 7.50 -11.52 -16.13
CA GLY A 292 7.52 -10.95 -17.48
C GLY A 292 6.42 -11.42 -18.45
N PRO A 293 5.98 -12.71 -18.43
CA PRO A 293 4.91 -13.17 -19.31
C PRO A 293 3.54 -12.51 -19.07
N THR A 294 3.27 -11.96 -17.88
CA THR A 294 1.95 -11.43 -17.51
C THR A 294 1.97 -9.97 -17.06
N LEU A 295 3.10 -9.47 -16.56
CA LEU A 295 3.24 -8.15 -15.95
C LEU A 295 3.06 -7.05 -17.00
N GLN A 296 2.04 -6.20 -16.81
CA GLN A 296 1.64 -5.13 -17.71
C GLN A 296 1.87 -3.74 -17.14
N SER A 297 1.86 -3.62 -15.81
CA SER A 297 2.10 -2.36 -15.10
C SER A 297 3.09 -2.56 -13.97
N LEU A 298 4.10 -1.69 -13.90
CA LEU A 298 5.10 -1.69 -12.85
C LEU A 298 5.26 -0.26 -12.30
N TYR A 299 5.10 -0.12 -10.99
CA TYR A 299 5.18 1.16 -10.29
C TYR A 299 6.24 1.07 -9.20
N MET A 300 7.20 2.00 -9.23
CA MET A 300 8.25 2.15 -8.22
C MET A 300 8.10 3.53 -7.58
N ASP A 301 7.69 3.54 -6.31
CA ASP A 301 7.40 4.75 -5.54
C ASP A 301 8.40 4.84 -4.39
N ASP A 302 9.23 5.88 -4.36
CA ASP A 302 10.33 6.07 -3.39
C ASP A 302 11.18 4.80 -3.16
N CYS A 303 11.48 4.08 -4.24
CA CYS A 303 12.35 2.91 -4.18
C CYS A 303 13.82 3.32 -4.27
N ALA A 304 14.69 2.60 -3.55
CA ALA A 304 16.12 2.89 -3.47
C ALA A 304 16.97 1.66 -3.84
N ILE A 305 18.16 1.89 -4.42
CA ILE A 305 19.22 0.88 -4.50
C ILE A 305 20.22 1.15 -3.38
N LEU A 306 20.43 0.16 -2.51
CA LEU A 306 21.47 0.21 -1.49
C LEU A 306 22.80 -0.21 -2.11
N TYR A 307 23.66 0.76 -2.41
CA TYR A 307 24.93 0.48 -3.08
C TYR A 307 26.03 0.02 -2.12
N GLU A 308 25.89 0.37 -0.84
CA GLU A 308 26.71 -0.14 0.27
C GLU A 308 25.83 -0.34 1.50
N VAL A 309 26.05 -1.43 2.21
CA VAL A 309 25.36 -1.72 3.46
C VAL A 309 26.33 -2.21 4.52
N GLY A 310 26.08 -1.88 5.77
CA GLY A 310 26.68 -2.58 6.88
C GLY A 310 25.79 -2.66 8.11
N ILE A 311 25.92 -3.80 8.79
CA ILE A 311 25.01 -4.28 9.82
C ILE A 311 25.77 -4.84 11.02
N TYR A 312 25.13 -4.79 12.19
CA TYR A 312 25.56 -5.55 13.37
C TYR A 312 24.92 -6.95 13.38
N ASP A 313 23.60 -7.00 13.19
CA ASP A 313 22.81 -8.23 13.19
C ASP A 313 22.51 -8.71 11.76
N LYS A 314 22.87 -9.98 11.51
CA LYS A 314 22.73 -10.65 10.22
C LYS A 314 21.37 -11.30 10.01
N ASP A 315 20.63 -11.59 11.08
CA ASP A 315 19.45 -12.47 10.97
C ASP A 315 18.21 -11.71 10.44
N ASN A 316 18.22 -10.38 10.54
CA ASN A 316 17.15 -9.49 10.12
C ASN A 316 17.37 -8.81 8.76
N CYS A 317 18.52 -9.03 8.12
CA CYS A 317 18.85 -8.45 6.81
C CYS A 317 18.64 -9.44 5.65
N TYR A 318 18.43 -8.91 4.44
CA TYR A 318 18.23 -9.74 3.23
C TYR A 318 19.43 -10.61 2.88
N LEU A 319 20.65 -10.06 3.03
CA LEU A 319 21.88 -10.69 2.62
C LEU A 319 22.30 -11.82 3.57
N SER A 320 22.82 -12.90 2.99
CA SER A 320 23.44 -13.99 3.74
C SER A 320 24.84 -13.58 4.20
N ALA A 321 25.00 -13.37 5.51
CA ALA A 321 26.29 -13.02 6.12
C ALA A 321 27.41 -14.06 5.93
N LEU A 322 27.09 -15.28 5.50
CA LEU A 322 28.09 -16.34 5.27
C LEU A 322 28.70 -16.30 3.86
N THR A 323 28.04 -15.66 2.90
CA THR A 323 28.41 -15.73 1.48
C THR A 323 28.49 -14.37 0.79
N GLU A 324 27.71 -13.40 1.26
CA GLU A 324 27.49 -12.13 0.54
C GLU A 324 28.01 -10.92 1.33
N MET A 325 28.36 -11.09 2.61
CA MET A 325 28.91 -10.02 3.44
C MET A 325 30.29 -10.37 3.97
N HIS A 326 31.13 -9.35 4.13
CA HIS A 326 32.49 -9.49 4.61
C HIS A 326 32.63 -8.87 6.01
N PRO A 327 33.39 -9.48 6.93
CA PRO A 327 33.71 -8.86 8.21
C PRO A 327 34.41 -7.52 7.99
N ASN A 328 34.01 -6.48 8.72
CA ASN A 328 34.68 -5.19 8.65
C ASN A 328 36.05 -5.28 9.38
N PRO A 329 37.19 -5.13 8.68
CA PRO A 329 38.52 -5.23 9.30
C PRO A 329 38.86 -4.04 10.20
N GLU A 330 38.16 -2.91 10.05
CA GLU A 330 38.39 -1.67 10.80
C GLU A 330 37.43 -1.53 11.99
N GLN A 331 37.42 -2.52 12.90
CA GLN A 331 36.75 -2.40 14.20
C GLN A 331 37.52 -1.41 15.11
N THR A 332 37.54 -0.13 14.75
CA THR A 332 37.95 0.91 15.70
C THR A 332 36.82 1.14 16.70
N GLN A 333 37.20 1.21 17.98
CA GLN A 333 36.41 0.96 19.20
C GLN A 333 35.19 1.87 19.46
N SER A 334 34.62 2.54 18.47
CA SER A 334 33.57 3.53 18.68
C SER A 334 32.42 3.60 17.65
N SER A 335 32.49 2.96 16.46
CA SER A 335 31.39 3.08 15.46
C SER A 335 31.31 1.96 14.39
N GLY A 336 32.07 0.87 14.50
CA GLY A 336 32.20 -0.08 13.39
C GLY A 336 31.09 -1.13 13.28
N VAL A 337 30.23 -1.01 12.25
CA VAL A 337 29.39 -2.12 11.76
C VAL A 337 30.20 -3.42 11.65
N LYS A 338 29.57 -4.56 11.94
CA LYS A 338 30.27 -5.85 11.99
C LYS A 338 30.54 -6.43 10.61
N TYR A 339 29.57 -6.28 9.70
CA TYR A 339 29.64 -6.81 8.35
C TYR A 339 29.35 -5.71 7.34
N ARG A 340 29.97 -5.79 6.17
CA ARG A 340 29.72 -4.91 5.04
C ARG A 340 29.49 -5.68 3.74
N ALA A 341 28.72 -5.10 2.84
CA ALA A 341 28.57 -5.56 1.47
C ALA A 341 28.36 -4.36 0.54
N THR A 342 28.74 -4.55 -0.72
CA THR A 342 28.50 -3.55 -1.79
C THR A 342 27.67 -4.20 -2.88
N TYR A 343 26.85 -3.38 -3.54
CA TYR A 343 26.02 -3.81 -4.66
C TYR A 343 26.35 -2.95 -5.88
N SER A 344 26.66 -3.60 -7.00
CA SER A 344 27.21 -2.94 -8.18
C SER A 344 26.14 -2.46 -9.17
N LYS A 345 24.93 -3.03 -9.15
CA LYS A 345 23.87 -2.63 -10.08
C LYS A 345 23.33 -1.25 -9.77
N ARG A 346 22.84 -0.60 -10.82
CA ARG A 346 22.28 0.75 -10.80
C ARG A 346 20.91 0.79 -11.45
N TRP A 347 20.20 1.90 -11.34
CA TRP A 347 18.87 2.05 -11.91
C TRP A 347 18.87 1.84 -13.42
N HIS A 348 19.90 2.26 -14.15
CA HIS A 348 20.04 1.95 -15.57
C HIS A 348 20.09 0.45 -15.88
N ASP A 349 20.67 -0.37 -15.00
CA ASP A 349 20.65 -1.83 -15.16
C ASP A 349 19.24 -2.39 -14.96
N TYR A 350 18.51 -1.87 -13.97
CA TYR A 350 17.12 -2.25 -13.71
C TYR A 350 16.20 -1.83 -14.86
N PHE A 351 16.30 -0.59 -15.34
CA PHE A 351 15.49 -0.09 -16.45
C PHE A 351 15.76 -0.87 -17.74
N ARG A 352 17.02 -1.19 -18.05
CA ARG A 352 17.39 -2.05 -19.18
C ARG A 352 16.83 -3.47 -19.00
N ALA A 353 16.94 -4.04 -17.81
CA ALA A 353 16.39 -5.35 -17.50
C ALA A 353 14.85 -5.39 -17.63
N PHE A 354 14.15 -4.34 -17.20
CA PHE A 354 12.70 -4.21 -17.42
C PHE A 354 12.36 -4.05 -18.90
N GLN A 355 13.17 -3.30 -19.64
CA GLN A 355 13.01 -3.11 -21.08
C GLN A 355 13.19 -4.44 -21.85
N GLU A 356 14.08 -5.31 -21.41
CA GLU A 356 14.36 -6.58 -22.09
C GLU A 356 13.47 -7.74 -21.58
N GLY A 357 13.32 -7.85 -20.26
CA GLY A 357 12.70 -8.99 -19.57
C GLY A 357 11.19 -8.89 -19.33
N LEU A 358 10.57 -7.72 -19.51
CA LEU A 358 9.12 -7.53 -19.31
C LEU A 358 8.41 -7.27 -20.65
N PRO A 359 8.17 -8.28 -21.50
CA PRO A 359 7.62 -8.09 -22.85
C PRO A 359 6.18 -7.58 -22.87
N GLN A 360 5.39 -7.80 -21.81
CA GLN A 360 4.01 -7.35 -21.72
C GLN A 360 3.85 -5.98 -21.05
N LEU A 361 4.93 -5.34 -20.60
CA LEU A 361 4.90 -4.07 -19.90
C LEU A 361 4.37 -2.96 -20.81
N ARG A 362 3.33 -2.27 -20.35
CA ARG A 362 2.63 -1.16 -21.03
C ARG A 362 2.62 0.13 -20.24
N HIS A 363 2.72 0.03 -18.92
CA HIS A 363 2.75 1.18 -18.04
C HIS A 363 3.89 1.03 -17.05
N PHE A 364 4.75 2.04 -17.00
CA PHE A 364 5.84 2.15 -16.05
C PHE A 364 5.79 3.52 -15.38
N GLN A 365 5.93 3.55 -14.06
CA GLN A 365 6.05 4.76 -13.25
C GLN A 365 7.21 4.56 -12.28
N PHE A 366 8.02 5.61 -12.13
CA PHE A 366 9.18 5.62 -11.26
C PHE A 366 9.35 7.02 -10.68
N GLY A 367 9.34 7.17 -9.36
CA GLY A 367 9.54 8.47 -8.70
C GLY A 367 8.79 8.52 -7.38
N THR A 368 8.10 9.64 -7.12
CA THR A 368 7.50 9.92 -5.81
C THR A 368 6.03 10.31 -5.96
N SER A 369 5.15 9.68 -5.19
CA SER A 369 3.76 10.10 -5.04
C SER A 369 3.66 11.45 -4.32
N PRO A 370 2.83 12.40 -4.80
CA PRO A 370 2.72 13.73 -4.19
C PRO A 370 2.13 13.72 -2.78
N SER A 371 1.37 12.68 -2.43
CA SER A 371 0.77 12.53 -1.10
C SER A 371 1.62 11.69 -0.15
N TRP A 372 2.84 11.35 -0.57
CA TRP A 372 3.77 10.63 0.29
C TRP A 372 4.19 11.57 1.44
N TRP A 373 4.18 11.06 2.68
CA TRP A 373 4.44 11.81 3.92
C TRP A 373 3.45 12.92 4.29
N ASP A 374 2.37 13.13 3.54
CA ASP A 374 1.26 14.00 3.98
C ASP A 374 0.64 13.47 5.29
N ASP A 375 -0.17 14.28 5.99
CA ASP A 375 -0.93 13.86 7.18
C ASP A 375 -1.76 12.58 6.95
N GLY A 376 -1.97 12.20 5.69
CA GLY A 376 -2.73 11.03 5.28
C GLY A 376 -2.09 9.67 5.50
N GLY A 377 -0.78 9.61 5.75
CA GLY A 377 0.00 8.37 5.81
C GLY A 377 0.36 7.85 4.41
N ILE A 378 0.41 6.53 4.27
CA ILE A 378 0.90 5.84 3.06
C ILE A 378 -0.02 6.13 1.86
N PRO A 379 0.50 6.50 0.66
CA PRO A 379 -0.33 6.69 -0.53
C PRO A 379 -1.17 5.46 -0.87
N PHE A 380 -2.38 5.68 -1.38
CA PHE A 380 -3.33 4.59 -1.58
C PHE A 380 -4.23 4.83 -2.79
N GLU A 381 -4.16 3.90 -3.76
CA GLU A 381 -4.79 4.04 -5.10
C GLU A 381 -4.26 5.23 -5.92
N MET A 382 -3.00 5.63 -5.65
CA MET A 382 -2.33 6.79 -6.25
C MET A 382 -1.23 6.40 -7.24
N GLU A 383 -1.10 5.11 -7.62
CA GLU A 383 0.06 4.64 -8.40
C GLU A 383 0.22 5.34 -9.76
N VAL A 384 -0.89 5.78 -10.35
CA VAL A 384 -0.87 6.53 -11.62
C VAL A 384 -0.51 8.01 -11.43
N GLU A 385 -0.49 8.49 -10.20
CA GLU A 385 -0.19 9.88 -9.81
C GLU A 385 1.26 10.06 -9.36
N ILE A 386 2.05 8.98 -9.31
CA ILE A 386 3.50 9.03 -9.10
C ILE A 386 4.09 10.04 -10.10
N LYS A 387 4.79 11.04 -9.58
CA LYS A 387 5.51 12.01 -10.39
C LYS A 387 6.84 11.40 -10.78
N MET A 388 7.09 11.30 -12.08
CA MET A 388 8.36 10.76 -12.55
C MET A 388 9.51 11.68 -12.15
N ALA A 389 10.51 11.11 -11.47
CA ALA A 389 11.68 11.86 -11.02
C ALA A 389 12.91 10.94 -10.87
N LEU A 390 14.07 11.42 -11.33
CA LEU A 390 15.41 10.87 -11.08
C LEU A 390 16.28 11.85 -10.26
N SER A 391 15.66 12.84 -9.63
CA SER A 391 16.34 13.96 -8.97
C SER A 391 16.54 13.79 -7.46
N GLY A 392 15.96 12.73 -6.88
CA GLY A 392 16.04 12.44 -5.45
C GLY A 392 17.42 11.92 -5.04
N ARG A 393 17.90 12.29 -3.85
CA ARG A 393 19.09 11.64 -3.28
C ARG A 393 18.81 10.20 -2.83
N GLU A 394 17.54 9.88 -2.68
CA GLU A 394 17.00 8.59 -2.25
C GLU A 394 17.09 7.48 -3.31
N LEU A 395 17.54 7.78 -4.54
CA LEU A 395 17.75 6.78 -5.58
C LEU A 395 18.80 5.73 -5.19
N TYR A 396 19.88 6.21 -4.58
CA TYR A 396 21.01 5.41 -4.13
C TYR A 396 21.27 5.76 -2.69
N LEU A 397 21.18 4.77 -1.81
CA LEU A 397 21.39 4.95 -0.39
C LEU A 397 22.49 4.01 0.09
N VAL A 398 23.08 4.34 1.23
CA VAL A 398 23.79 3.40 2.08
C VAL A 398 22.89 3.01 3.24
N PHE A 399 23.14 1.83 3.80
CA PHE A 399 22.59 1.45 5.10
C PHE A 399 23.71 1.29 6.12
N CYS A 400 23.64 2.02 7.22
CA CYS A 400 24.56 1.88 8.35
C CYS A 400 23.78 1.63 9.63
N ASP A 401 23.77 0.39 10.09
CA ASP A 401 23.09 -0.01 11.32
C ASP A 401 23.62 0.78 12.53
N GLY A 402 22.70 1.22 13.41
CA GLY A 402 23.01 2.01 14.59
C GLY A 402 23.34 3.49 14.35
N TYR A 403 23.23 4.00 13.11
CA TYR A 403 23.35 5.43 12.82
C TYR A 403 21.98 6.14 12.85
N GLY A 404 21.95 7.32 13.48
CA GLY A 404 20.81 8.24 13.49
C GLY A 404 21.07 9.52 12.71
N PRO A 405 20.02 10.30 12.33
CA PRO A 405 18.61 10.10 12.68
C PRO A 405 17.87 9.04 11.86
N SER A 406 18.53 8.48 10.84
CA SER A 406 18.08 7.31 10.07
C SER A 406 19.32 6.53 9.64
N PRO A 407 19.29 5.18 9.69
CA PRO A 407 20.39 4.35 9.20
C PRO A 407 20.45 4.30 7.67
N TYR A 408 19.40 4.74 6.98
CA TYR A 408 19.37 4.92 5.53
C TYR A 408 19.84 6.34 5.20
N MET A 409 20.99 6.45 4.53
CA MET A 409 21.67 7.72 4.29
C MET A 409 22.16 7.84 2.84
N ASP A 410 22.43 9.07 2.38
CA ASP A 410 22.99 9.29 1.04
C ASP A 410 24.42 8.72 0.92
N GLN A 411 25.21 8.83 1.98
CA GLN A 411 26.63 8.49 2.04
C GLN A 411 26.98 8.00 3.44
N TRP A 412 28.05 7.22 3.55
CA TRP A 412 28.52 6.70 4.82
C TRP A 412 29.25 7.79 5.60
N ALA A 413 28.76 8.14 6.80
CA ALA A 413 29.21 9.33 7.53
C ALA A 413 30.70 9.31 7.95
N ASP A 414 31.22 8.12 8.27
CA ASP A 414 32.57 7.93 8.82
C ASP A 414 33.60 7.46 7.76
N ASP A 415 33.18 7.22 6.51
CA ASP A 415 33.99 6.44 5.56
C ASP A 415 33.62 6.72 4.08
N ASP A 416 34.51 7.34 3.32
CA ASP A 416 34.31 7.60 1.89
C ASP A 416 34.89 6.50 0.97
N ILE A 417 35.08 5.26 1.46
CA ILE A 417 35.67 4.17 0.65
C ILE A 417 34.86 3.90 -0.62
N VAL A 418 33.52 3.90 -0.54
CA VAL A 418 32.67 3.64 -1.70
C VAL A 418 32.02 4.95 -2.17
N PRO A 419 32.44 5.48 -3.34
CA PRO A 419 31.89 6.73 -3.84
C PRO A 419 30.41 6.56 -4.20
N TYR A 420 29.64 7.65 -4.00
CA TYR A 420 28.26 7.72 -4.44
C TYR A 420 28.14 7.43 -5.96
N PRO A 421 27.12 6.69 -6.41
CA PRO A 421 26.93 6.41 -7.83
C PRO A 421 26.70 7.67 -8.70
N GLU A 422 27.71 8.05 -9.49
CA GLU A 422 27.61 9.15 -10.47
C GLU A 422 27.13 8.64 -11.84
N CYS A 423 25.91 8.10 -11.92
CA CYS A 423 25.36 7.49 -13.15
C CYS A 423 23.98 8.03 -13.58
N LYS A 424 23.70 9.28 -13.22
CA LYS A 424 22.39 9.92 -13.44
C LYS A 424 22.01 10.02 -14.92
N GLU A 425 22.98 10.27 -15.79
CA GLU A 425 22.74 10.37 -17.23
C GLU A 425 22.44 9.00 -17.83
N GLU A 426 23.17 7.96 -17.42
CA GLU A 426 22.93 6.57 -17.81
C GLU A 426 21.55 6.08 -17.33
N ASP A 427 21.18 6.44 -16.11
CA ASP A 427 19.86 6.14 -15.53
C ASP A 427 18.75 6.81 -16.36
N MET A 428 18.93 8.09 -16.73
CA MET A 428 17.97 8.81 -17.55
C MET A 428 17.85 8.21 -18.95
N ASP A 429 18.97 7.91 -19.62
CA ASP A 429 18.96 7.33 -20.96
C ASP A 429 18.28 5.96 -20.98
N ALA A 430 18.52 5.13 -19.96
CA ALA A 430 17.87 3.83 -19.80
C ALA A 430 16.37 3.97 -19.48
N LEU A 431 15.99 4.95 -18.65
CA LEU A 431 14.59 5.27 -18.36
C LEU A 431 13.84 5.71 -19.62
N GLU A 432 14.40 6.64 -20.40
CA GLU A 432 13.81 7.09 -21.67
C GLU A 432 13.62 5.93 -22.65
N ALA A 433 14.61 5.04 -22.75
CA ALA A 433 14.53 3.85 -23.59
C ALA A 433 13.38 2.90 -23.16
N LEU A 434 13.22 2.70 -21.84
CA LEU A 434 12.12 1.92 -21.27
C LEU A 434 10.75 2.58 -21.54
N LEU A 435 10.62 3.88 -21.27
CA LEU A 435 9.37 4.62 -21.49
C LEU A 435 8.97 4.63 -22.98
N LYS A 436 9.95 4.80 -23.88
CA LYS A 436 9.70 4.70 -25.32
C LYS A 436 9.15 3.34 -25.72
N LYS A 437 9.64 2.24 -25.11
CA LYS A 437 9.09 0.88 -25.34
C LYS A 437 7.63 0.78 -24.88
N THR A 438 7.27 1.41 -23.76
CA THR A 438 5.89 1.38 -23.25
C THR A 438 4.96 2.40 -23.92
N GLY A 439 5.49 3.24 -24.82
CA GLY A 439 4.72 4.31 -25.48
C GLY A 439 4.49 5.53 -24.57
N GLN A 440 5.27 5.64 -23.50
CA GLN A 440 5.31 6.78 -22.59
C GLN A 440 6.48 7.70 -22.95
N SER A 441 6.44 8.91 -22.40
CA SER A 441 7.53 9.88 -22.50
C SER A 441 7.58 10.69 -21.21
N VAL A 442 8.76 11.20 -20.88
CA VAL A 442 8.98 12.12 -19.78
C VAL A 442 9.76 13.32 -20.31
N ASP A 443 9.53 14.50 -19.74
CA ASP A 443 10.39 15.63 -20.00
C ASP A 443 11.69 15.47 -19.18
N ARG A 444 12.83 15.51 -19.87
CA ARG A 444 14.14 15.27 -19.25
C ARG A 444 14.49 16.34 -18.23
N GLU A 445 14.14 17.59 -18.48
CA GLU A 445 14.41 18.67 -17.53
C GLU A 445 13.54 18.48 -16.29
N ASP A 446 12.26 18.19 -16.45
CA ASP A 446 11.35 17.94 -15.32
C ASP A 446 11.76 16.72 -14.49
N ALA A 447 12.21 15.63 -15.12
CA ALA A 447 12.64 14.42 -14.42
C ALA A 447 13.96 14.59 -13.66
N LEU A 448 14.85 15.45 -14.14
CA LEU A 448 16.16 15.70 -13.53
C LEU A 448 16.14 16.84 -12.50
N ASN A 449 15.14 17.73 -12.59
CA ASN A 449 14.92 18.82 -11.66
C ASN A 449 14.33 18.32 -10.34
N ARG A 450 14.88 18.80 -9.23
CA ARG A 450 14.30 18.55 -7.90
C ARG A 450 12.96 19.28 -7.79
N TYR A 451 11.92 18.55 -7.42
CA TYR A 451 10.70 19.16 -6.85
C TYR A 451 10.99 19.70 -5.46
#